data_AF-A0A0P0WJQ6-F1
#
_entry.id   AF-A0A0P0WJQ6-F1
#
_cell.length_a   1.000
_cell.length_b   1.000
_cell.length_c   1.000
_cell.angle_alpha   90.00
_cell.angle_beta   90.00
_cell.angle_gamma   90.00
#
_symmetry.space_group_name_H-M   'P 1'
#
loop_
_entity.id
_entity.type
_entity.pdbx_description
1 polymer ?
#
loop_
_entity_poly.entity_id
_entity_poly.type
_entity_poly.pdbx_seq_one_letter_code
_entity_poly.pdbx_strand_id
1 'polypeptide(L)'
;VYGVLNYLKALVEKSMIGEILEREKVGLEQFTATDGYDYEGGSNVLKMLGYYSMIGLLRVHCLLGDYHTGLKCLAPIDISQQGVYTTVIGSHISTIYHYGFASLMMRRYIDGIREFNKILLYILKCKQYHQNSPQYDQLLKKNEQMYALLAICLSLCPQDKLIDENVGTQLKEKYGDKMTKMHRYDDEAYAIYDELFSYACPKFITASPPVLREPYTNYNQDAYRLQLKLFLYEVKQQQLLSGIRSYLKLYSTITIGKLAKYMDVDEVTLRTILMTYKHKMHSIDSDGKVISSADFDFYIDEDIIHVVESKLTKNHGDYFLRQILKFEEMITQLDKVQFD
;
A
#
# COMPACT_ATOMS: atom_id res chain seq x y z
N VAL A 1 25.95 -0.23 4.75
CA VAL A 1 24.54 -0.61 5.05
C VAL A 1 24.41 -1.23 6.43
N TYR A 2 25.17 -2.28 6.78
CA TYR A 2 25.13 -2.91 8.11
C TYR A 2 25.38 -1.95 9.27
N GLY A 3 26.34 -1.03 9.16
CA GLY A 3 26.56 -0.02 10.20
C GLY A 3 25.33 0.87 10.44
N VAL A 4 24.73 1.39 9.37
CA VAL A 4 23.52 2.23 9.45
C VAL A 4 22.34 1.47 10.05
N LEU A 5 22.14 0.21 9.64
CA LEU A 5 21.08 -0.63 10.16
C LEU A 5 21.27 -0.92 11.66
N ASN A 6 22.49 -1.17 12.10
CA ASN A 6 22.80 -1.36 13.52
C ASN A 6 22.59 -0.08 14.34
N TYR A 7 23.00 1.08 13.82
CA TYR A 7 22.74 2.35 14.48
C TYR A 7 21.25 2.66 14.59
N LEU A 8 20.48 2.47 13.51
CA LEU A 8 19.04 2.69 13.53
C LEU A 8 18.32 1.74 14.49
N LYS A 9 18.71 0.46 14.52
CA LYS A 9 18.17 -0.50 15.49
C LYS A 9 18.52 -0.11 16.94
N ALA A 10 19.77 0.25 17.20
CA ALA A 10 20.20 0.69 18.53
C ALA A 10 19.46 1.97 18.98
N LEU A 11 19.13 2.88 18.07
CA LEU A 11 18.33 4.06 18.37
C LEU A 11 16.88 3.71 18.73
N VAL A 12 16.27 2.77 18.00
CA VAL A 12 14.91 2.29 18.28
C VAL A 12 14.83 1.53 19.60
N GLU A 13 15.83 0.69 19.90
CA GLU A 13 15.93 -0.03 21.17
C GLU A 13 16.12 0.93 22.34
N LYS A 14 16.98 1.94 22.21
CA LYS A 14 17.20 2.92 23.28
C LYS A 14 16.03 3.86 23.50
N SER A 15 15.21 4.11 22.48
CA SER A 15 14.07 5.02 22.58
C SER A 15 12.80 4.34 23.11
N MET A 16 12.75 3.00 23.19
CA MET A 16 11.59 2.22 23.67
C MET A 16 10.25 2.60 23.02
N ILE A 17 10.29 3.08 21.77
CA ILE A 17 9.12 3.68 21.11
C ILE A 17 8.08 2.63 20.71
N GLY A 18 8.51 1.40 20.43
CA GLY A 18 7.56 0.32 20.15
C GLY A 18 6.55 0.16 21.29
N GLU A 19 7.03 0.17 22.54
CA GLU A 19 6.16 0.09 23.72
C GLU A 19 5.32 1.35 23.94
N ILE A 20 5.87 2.53 23.68
CA ILE A 20 5.13 3.80 23.80
C ILE A 20 3.96 3.82 22.82
N LEU A 21 4.19 3.41 21.57
CA LEU A 21 3.14 3.35 20.54
C LEU A 21 2.11 2.25 20.83
N GLU A 22 2.51 1.13 21.44
CA GLU A 22 1.58 0.10 21.89
C GLU A 22 0.71 0.60 23.06
N ARG A 23 1.28 1.34 24.00
CA ARG A 23 0.53 1.99 25.10
C ARG A 23 -0.43 3.06 24.57
N GLU A 24 -0.04 3.78 23.53
CA GLU A 24 -0.90 4.73 22.82
C GLU A 24 -2.09 4.02 22.14
N LYS A 25 -1.87 2.86 21.50
CA LYS A 25 -2.98 2.05 20.93
C LYS A 25 -3.99 1.59 21.99
N VAL A 26 -3.55 1.41 23.23
CA VAL A 26 -4.41 1.06 24.39
C VAL A 26 -5.08 2.30 25.00
N GLY A 27 -4.70 3.51 24.57
CA GLY A 27 -5.27 4.79 25.02
C GLY A 27 -4.68 5.32 26.32
N LEU A 28 -3.54 4.77 26.77
CA LEU A 28 -2.89 5.15 28.04
C LEU A 28 -2.01 6.41 27.92
N GLU A 29 -1.51 6.73 26.72
CA GLU A 29 -0.64 7.89 26.46
C GLU A 29 -0.98 8.53 25.10
N GLN A 30 -0.96 9.87 24.99
CA GLN A 30 -1.19 10.61 23.75
C GLN A 30 0.13 11.15 23.17
N PHE A 31 0.98 10.23 22.72
CA PHE A 31 2.31 10.56 22.19
C PHE A 31 2.23 11.33 20.86
N THR A 32 1.33 10.94 19.96
CA THR A 32 1.15 11.60 18.65
C THR A 32 0.50 12.97 18.72
N ALA A 33 -0.39 13.21 19.69
CA ALA A 33 -1.09 14.49 19.84
C ALA A 33 -0.22 15.57 20.50
N THR A 34 0.76 15.17 21.31
CA THR A 34 1.62 16.08 22.09
C THR A 34 2.98 16.29 21.44
N ASP A 35 3.16 15.83 20.19
CA ASP A 35 4.45 15.76 19.52
C ASP A 35 5.53 15.17 20.45
N GLY A 36 5.21 14.16 21.28
CA GLY A 36 6.16 13.53 22.19
C GLY A 36 6.70 14.35 23.37
N TYR A 37 6.12 15.51 23.69
CA TYR A 37 6.40 16.20 24.95
C TYR A 37 5.63 15.55 26.11
N ASP A 38 6.36 15.11 27.13
CA ASP A 38 5.74 14.76 28.41
C ASP A 38 5.49 16.06 29.19
N TYR A 39 4.26 16.24 29.71
CA TYR A 39 3.91 17.38 30.57
C TYR A 39 4.78 17.47 31.85
N GLU A 40 5.60 16.44 32.13
CA GLU A 40 6.55 16.35 33.24
C GLU A 40 7.97 16.87 32.92
N GLY A 41 8.19 17.51 31.77
CA GLY A 41 9.45 18.22 31.48
C GLY A 41 10.58 17.35 30.91
N GLY A 42 10.25 16.23 30.26
CA GLY A 42 11.22 15.38 29.56
C GLY A 42 11.62 15.90 28.17
N SER A 43 12.88 15.66 27.77
CA SER A 43 13.32 15.93 26.39
C SER A 43 12.73 14.92 25.41
N ASN A 44 11.99 15.41 24.42
CA ASN A 44 11.36 14.63 23.37
C ASN A 44 12.34 14.14 22.27
N VAL A 45 13.57 14.66 22.24
CA VAL A 45 14.51 14.42 21.14
C VAL A 45 14.77 12.93 20.91
N LEU A 46 14.91 12.14 21.99
CA LEU A 46 15.14 10.69 21.87
C LEU A 46 13.92 9.95 21.32
N LYS A 47 12.71 10.36 21.72
CA LYS A 47 11.44 9.78 21.26
C LYS A 47 11.17 10.16 19.79
N MET A 48 11.36 11.41 19.38
CA MET A 48 11.26 11.77 17.96
C MET A 48 12.34 11.08 17.12
N LEU A 49 13.58 11.04 17.61
CA LEU A 49 14.68 10.43 16.87
C LEU A 49 14.44 8.95 16.63
N GLY A 50 13.98 8.21 17.63
CA GLY A 50 13.65 6.80 17.44
C GLY A 50 12.46 6.61 16.49
N TYR A 51 11.48 7.52 16.51
CA TYR A 51 10.31 7.45 15.62
C TYR A 51 10.71 7.63 14.15
N TYR A 52 11.53 8.65 13.87
CA TYR A 52 12.11 8.82 12.54
C TYR A 52 13.13 7.73 12.18
N SER A 53 13.77 7.10 13.18
CA SER A 53 14.66 5.95 12.95
C SER A 53 13.88 4.72 12.46
N MET A 54 12.65 4.48 12.94
CA MET A 54 11.79 3.42 12.41
C MET A 54 11.40 3.67 10.95
N ILE A 55 11.07 4.91 10.59
CA ILE A 55 10.82 5.31 9.19
C ILE A 55 12.07 5.11 8.32
N GLY A 56 13.24 5.50 8.84
CA GLY A 56 14.53 5.27 8.18
C GLY A 56 14.83 3.79 8.00
N LEU A 57 14.47 2.96 8.98
CA LEU A 57 14.65 1.51 8.94
C LEU A 57 13.79 0.86 7.85
N LEU A 58 12.52 1.26 7.72
CA LEU A 58 11.66 0.86 6.60
C LEU A 58 12.32 1.17 5.26
N ARG A 59 12.83 2.40 5.08
CA ARG A 59 13.51 2.79 3.85
C ARG A 59 14.71 1.89 3.57
N VAL A 60 15.56 1.61 4.56
CA VAL A 60 16.73 0.74 4.37
C VAL A 60 16.31 -0.68 3.98
N HIS A 61 15.28 -1.24 4.63
CA HIS A 61 14.75 -2.56 4.29
C HIS A 61 14.16 -2.63 2.87
N CYS A 62 13.44 -1.59 2.44
CA CYS A 62 12.94 -1.51 1.06
C CYS A 62 14.08 -1.43 0.03
N LEU A 63 15.19 -0.74 0.35
CA LEU A 63 16.35 -0.68 -0.55
C LEU A 63 17.11 -2.01 -0.62
N LEU A 64 17.08 -2.80 0.46
CA LEU A 64 17.68 -4.14 0.53
C LEU A 64 16.81 -5.23 -0.11
N GLY A 65 15.51 -4.97 -0.30
CA GLY A 65 14.54 -5.93 -0.85
C GLY A 65 13.91 -6.86 0.19
N ASP A 66 14.05 -6.59 1.49
CA ASP A 66 13.36 -7.30 2.57
C ASP A 66 12.11 -6.51 3.02
N TYR A 67 11.03 -6.70 2.28
CA TYR A 67 9.78 -5.96 2.50
C TYR A 67 9.02 -6.44 3.74
N HIS A 68 9.10 -7.73 4.07
CA HIS A 68 8.38 -8.31 5.20
C HIS A 68 8.89 -7.73 6.53
N THR A 69 10.20 -7.70 6.73
CA THR A 69 10.79 -7.10 7.94
C THR A 69 10.51 -5.59 8.00
N GLY A 70 10.56 -4.91 6.85
CA GLY A 70 10.24 -3.48 6.76
C GLY A 70 8.81 -3.15 7.21
N LEU A 71 7.82 -3.93 6.75
CA LEU A 71 6.43 -3.76 7.18
C LEU A 71 6.23 -4.11 8.65
N LYS A 72 6.92 -5.15 9.17
CA LYS A 72 6.88 -5.52 10.58
C LYS A 72 7.43 -4.41 11.49
N CYS A 73 8.49 -3.72 11.07
CA CYS A 73 9.02 -2.56 11.81
C CYS A 73 8.03 -1.39 11.87
N LEU A 74 7.08 -1.31 10.93
CA LEU A 74 6.07 -0.26 10.85
C LEU A 74 4.73 -0.65 11.48
N ALA A 75 4.50 -1.93 11.80
CA ALA A 75 3.30 -2.43 12.49
C ALA A 75 2.89 -1.64 13.77
N PRO A 76 3.82 -1.13 14.62
CA PRO A 76 3.43 -0.32 15.76
C PRO A 76 2.87 1.06 15.37
N ILE A 77 3.19 1.58 14.18
CA ILE A 77 2.70 2.88 13.71
C ILE A 77 1.37 2.67 12.98
N ASP A 78 0.30 3.28 13.47
CA ASP A 78 -0.94 3.36 12.72
C ASP A 78 -0.84 4.45 11.65
N ILE A 79 -0.56 4.05 10.42
CA ILE A 79 -0.44 4.93 9.24
C ILE A 79 -1.80 5.52 8.85
N SER A 80 -2.90 4.97 9.39
CA SER A 80 -4.23 5.51 9.13
C SER A 80 -4.53 6.79 9.91
N GLN A 81 -3.81 7.03 11.00
CA GLN A 81 -3.97 8.19 11.87
C GLN A 81 -2.89 9.26 11.57
N GLN A 82 -3.23 10.54 11.76
CA GLN A 82 -2.27 11.62 11.65
C GLN A 82 -1.26 11.51 12.81
N GLY A 83 -0.10 10.92 12.54
CA GLY A 83 0.99 10.80 13.50
C GLY A 83 2.07 11.86 13.31
N VAL A 84 3.10 11.82 14.16
CA VAL A 84 4.28 12.70 14.12
C VAL A 84 4.95 12.74 12.74
N TYR A 85 4.87 11.68 11.95
CA TYR A 85 5.41 11.65 10.57
C TYR A 85 4.74 12.65 9.62
N THR A 86 3.51 13.08 9.93
CA THR A 86 2.74 14.03 9.11
C THR A 86 3.20 15.48 9.31
N THR A 87 3.88 15.79 10.41
CA THR A 87 4.44 17.13 10.69
C THR A 87 5.46 17.56 9.63
N VAL A 88 6.30 16.61 9.19
CA VAL A 88 7.32 16.83 8.17
C VAL A 88 6.87 16.19 6.86
N ILE A 89 6.41 17.02 5.92
CA ILE A 89 5.88 16.63 4.60
C ILE A 89 6.84 15.69 3.84
N GLY A 90 8.13 15.99 3.83
CA GLY A 90 9.13 15.16 3.14
C GLY A 90 9.24 13.75 3.73
N SER A 91 9.12 13.63 5.06
CA SER A 91 9.11 12.33 5.74
C SER A 91 7.81 11.60 5.47
N HIS A 92 6.67 12.29 5.54
CA HIS A 92 5.34 11.74 5.27
C HIS A 92 5.29 11.03 3.91
N ILE A 93 5.76 11.73 2.88
CA ILE A 93 5.70 11.25 1.49
C ILE A 93 6.71 10.13 1.27
N SER A 94 7.91 10.23 1.86
CA SER A 94 8.89 9.15 1.78
C SER A 94 8.42 7.88 2.48
N THR A 95 7.75 7.99 3.63
CA THR A 95 7.22 6.84 4.39
C THR A 95 6.14 6.13 3.58
N ILE A 96 5.16 6.88 3.07
CA ILE A 96 4.05 6.28 2.30
C ILE A 96 4.55 5.69 0.99
N TYR A 97 5.50 6.34 0.32
CA TYR A 97 6.13 5.77 -0.88
C TYR A 97 6.77 4.40 -0.59
N HIS A 98 7.58 4.29 0.47
CA HIS A 98 8.26 3.04 0.82
C HIS A 98 7.29 1.99 1.35
N TYR A 99 6.27 2.39 2.12
CA TYR A 99 5.22 1.51 2.60
C TYR A 99 4.36 0.95 1.46
N GLY A 100 3.90 1.82 0.56
CA GLY A 100 3.10 1.42 -0.60
C GLY A 100 3.88 0.52 -1.55
N PHE A 101 5.18 0.81 -1.76
CA PHE A 101 6.06 -0.06 -2.53
C PHE A 101 6.28 -1.43 -1.88
N ALA A 102 6.53 -1.48 -0.57
CA ALA A 102 6.65 -2.74 0.17
C ALA A 102 5.34 -3.54 0.15
N SER A 103 4.20 -2.86 0.26
CA SER A 103 2.87 -3.48 0.19
C SER A 103 2.58 -4.07 -1.19
N LEU A 104 2.97 -3.38 -2.27
CA LEU A 104 2.88 -3.88 -3.65
C LEU A 104 3.68 -5.18 -3.82
N MET A 105 4.91 -5.21 -3.29
CA MET A 105 5.78 -6.40 -3.35
C MET A 105 5.29 -7.56 -2.48
N MET A 106 4.55 -7.26 -1.41
CA MET A 106 3.97 -8.24 -0.49
C MET A 106 2.53 -8.64 -0.86
N ARG A 107 2.03 -8.27 -2.06
CA ARG A 107 0.66 -8.55 -2.56
C ARG A 107 -0.47 -7.85 -1.80
N ARG A 108 -0.15 -6.92 -0.90
CA ARG A 108 -1.12 -6.12 -0.15
C ARG A 108 -1.52 -4.89 -0.97
N TYR A 109 -2.12 -5.11 -2.14
CA TYR A 109 -2.47 -4.02 -3.06
C TYR A 109 -3.48 -3.04 -2.46
N ILE A 110 -4.42 -3.54 -1.65
CA ILE A 110 -5.47 -2.73 -1.01
C ILE A 110 -4.89 -1.68 -0.09
N ASP A 111 -3.98 -2.09 0.78
CA ASP A 111 -3.35 -1.20 1.76
C ASP A 111 -2.50 -0.16 1.02
N GLY A 112 -1.78 -0.58 -0.02
CA GLY A 112 -1.07 0.33 -0.93
C GLY A 112 -2.01 1.36 -1.58
N ILE A 113 -3.14 0.94 -2.15
CA ILE A 113 -4.12 1.83 -2.82
C ILE A 113 -4.69 2.85 -1.83
N ARG A 114 -5.08 2.42 -0.62
CA ARG A 114 -5.63 3.31 0.41
C ARG A 114 -4.61 4.39 0.82
N GLU A 115 -3.38 3.99 1.08
CA GLU A 115 -2.34 4.94 1.51
C GLU A 115 -1.88 5.85 0.38
N PHE A 116 -1.77 5.34 -0.85
CA PHE A 116 -1.51 6.18 -2.02
C PHE A 116 -2.63 7.21 -2.25
N ASN A 117 -3.90 6.84 -2.08
CA ASN A 117 -5.00 7.79 -2.23
C ASN A 117 -4.92 8.93 -1.19
N LYS A 118 -4.67 8.60 0.08
CA LYS A 118 -4.52 9.60 1.15
C LYS A 118 -3.39 10.60 0.88
N ILE A 119 -2.21 10.12 0.47
CA ILE A 119 -1.06 10.99 0.24
C ILE A 119 -1.21 11.84 -1.01
N LEU A 120 -1.82 11.31 -2.08
CA LEU A 120 -2.07 12.07 -3.30
C LEU A 120 -3.06 13.21 -3.05
N LEU A 121 -4.12 12.96 -2.27
CA LEU A 121 -5.03 14.02 -1.80
C LEU A 121 -4.33 15.07 -0.94
N TYR A 122 -3.44 14.64 -0.04
CA TYR A 122 -2.65 15.55 0.78
C TYR A 122 -1.72 16.44 -0.07
N ILE A 123 -1.02 15.85 -1.04
CA ILE A 123 -0.14 16.60 -1.95
C ILE A 123 -0.93 17.61 -2.79
N LEU A 124 -2.13 17.26 -3.27
CA LEU A 124 -2.98 18.19 -4.01
C LEU A 124 -3.33 19.43 -3.19
N LYS A 125 -3.62 19.26 -1.89
CA LYS A 125 -3.86 20.38 -0.97
C LYS A 125 -2.58 21.20 -0.69
N CYS A 126 -1.44 20.54 -0.58
CA CYS A 126 -0.17 21.20 -0.25
C CYS A 126 0.52 21.90 -1.43
N LYS A 127 0.18 21.58 -2.68
CA LYS A 127 0.76 22.20 -3.90
C LYS A 127 0.71 23.73 -3.91
N GLN A 128 -0.31 24.34 -3.31
CA GLN A 128 -0.52 25.78 -3.32
C GLN A 128 0.37 26.53 -2.33
N TYR A 129 0.87 25.86 -1.29
CA TYR A 129 1.62 26.47 -0.19
C TYR A 129 3.15 26.42 -0.37
N HIS A 130 3.69 25.55 -1.24
CA HIS A 130 5.10 25.16 -1.24
C HIS A 130 5.87 25.34 -2.56
N GLN A 131 5.33 26.11 -3.51
CA GLN A 131 5.98 26.37 -4.81
C GLN A 131 7.39 26.98 -4.69
N ASN A 132 7.73 27.58 -3.54
CA ASN A 132 9.00 28.29 -3.33
C ASN A 132 10.11 27.45 -2.68
N SER A 133 9.87 26.16 -2.36
CA SER A 133 10.88 25.32 -1.70
C SER A 133 11.73 24.52 -2.70
N PRO A 134 13.06 24.44 -2.53
CA PRO A 134 13.94 23.67 -3.43
C PRO A 134 13.70 22.15 -3.36
N GLN A 135 12.94 21.67 -2.38
CA GLN A 135 12.55 20.27 -2.20
C GLN A 135 11.30 19.90 -3.01
N TYR A 136 10.60 20.90 -3.57
CA TYR A 136 9.37 20.73 -4.33
C TYR A 136 9.56 19.90 -5.60
N ASP A 137 10.69 20.03 -6.30
CA ASP A 137 10.95 19.25 -7.52
C ASP A 137 11.15 17.76 -7.24
N GLN A 138 11.82 17.43 -6.13
CA GLN A 138 11.99 16.03 -5.71
C GLN A 138 10.64 15.45 -5.27
N LEU A 139 9.81 16.28 -4.64
CA LEU A 139 8.47 15.93 -4.24
C LEU A 139 7.57 15.63 -5.44
N LEU A 140 7.62 16.48 -6.47
CA LEU A 140 6.83 16.30 -7.69
C LEU A 140 7.21 15.00 -8.42
N LYS A 141 8.51 14.70 -8.51
CA LYS A 141 8.97 13.41 -9.07
C LYS A 141 8.45 12.21 -8.27
N LYS A 142 8.49 12.29 -6.93
CA LYS A 142 7.95 11.23 -6.07
C LYS A 142 6.43 11.08 -6.22
N ASN A 143 5.72 12.17 -6.41
CA ASN A 143 4.29 12.17 -6.70
C ASN A 143 3.99 11.43 -8.02
N GLU A 144 4.74 11.71 -9.09
CA GLU A 144 4.58 11.00 -10.36
C GLU A 144 4.92 9.51 -10.27
N GLN A 145 5.94 9.14 -9.50
CA GLN A 145 6.26 7.75 -9.18
C GLN A 145 5.11 7.07 -8.40
N MET A 146 4.49 7.76 -7.45
CA MET A 146 3.33 7.24 -6.71
C MET A 146 2.13 6.99 -7.63
N TYR A 147 1.85 7.90 -8.57
CA TYR A 147 0.80 7.67 -9.58
C TYR A 147 1.09 6.46 -10.47
N ALA A 148 2.35 6.25 -10.87
CA ALA A 148 2.76 5.07 -11.63
C ALA A 148 2.57 3.76 -10.82
N LEU A 149 2.95 3.75 -9.52
CA LEU A 149 2.70 2.60 -8.63
C LEU A 149 1.21 2.35 -8.42
N LEU A 150 0.41 3.43 -8.28
CA LEU A 150 -1.03 3.33 -8.14
C LEU A 150 -1.67 2.72 -9.40
N ALA A 151 -1.22 3.14 -10.58
CA ALA A 151 -1.66 2.56 -11.86
C ALA A 151 -1.38 1.04 -11.92
N ILE A 152 -0.17 0.62 -11.50
CA ILE A 152 0.19 -0.79 -11.39
C ILE A 152 -0.75 -1.51 -10.41
N CYS A 153 -0.90 -1.01 -9.18
CA CYS A 153 -1.77 -1.64 -8.18
C CYS A 153 -3.21 -1.82 -8.68
N LEU A 154 -3.76 -0.84 -9.40
CA LEU A 154 -5.13 -0.92 -9.94
C LEU A 154 -5.25 -1.84 -11.13
N SER A 155 -4.24 -1.89 -11.99
CA SER A 155 -4.22 -2.83 -13.11
C SER A 155 -4.25 -4.28 -12.62
N LEU A 156 -3.56 -4.56 -11.52
CA LEU A 156 -3.45 -5.88 -10.90
C LEU A 156 -4.67 -6.21 -10.02
N CYS A 157 -5.17 -5.23 -9.27
CA CYS A 157 -6.36 -5.33 -8.44
C CYS A 157 -7.32 -4.17 -8.76
N PRO A 158 -8.30 -4.37 -9.68
CA PRO A 158 -9.25 -3.31 -10.03
C PRO A 158 -10.26 -3.03 -8.91
N GLN A 159 -9.80 -2.29 -7.90
CA GLN A 159 -10.56 -1.73 -6.79
C GLN A 159 -10.79 -0.22 -7.00
N ASP A 160 -11.41 0.14 -8.12
CA ASP A 160 -11.75 1.53 -8.45
C ASP A 160 -12.62 2.20 -7.36
N LYS A 161 -13.34 1.40 -6.56
CA LYS A 161 -14.22 1.87 -5.48
C LYS A 161 -13.46 2.48 -4.27
N LEU A 162 -12.14 2.28 -4.15
CA LEU A 162 -11.32 2.82 -3.05
C LEU A 162 -10.65 4.16 -3.37
N ILE A 163 -10.79 4.63 -4.61
CA ILE A 163 -10.12 5.83 -5.10
C ILE A 163 -11.07 7.02 -5.06
N ASP A 164 -10.53 8.16 -4.64
CA ASP A 164 -11.25 9.43 -4.69
C ASP A 164 -11.35 9.92 -6.14
N GLU A 165 -12.49 10.50 -6.52
CA GLU A 165 -12.76 10.94 -7.90
C GLU A 165 -11.69 11.89 -8.46
N ASN A 166 -11.09 12.73 -7.59
CA ASN A 166 -10.04 13.66 -8.00
C ASN A 166 -8.74 12.95 -8.38
N VAL A 167 -8.34 11.97 -7.57
CA VAL A 167 -7.14 11.14 -7.83
C VAL A 167 -7.39 10.24 -9.04
N GLY A 168 -8.59 9.68 -9.15
CA GLY A 168 -9.00 8.85 -10.29
C GLY A 168 -9.00 9.60 -11.62
N THR A 169 -9.42 10.87 -11.62
CA THR A 169 -9.42 11.71 -12.83
C THR A 169 -7.99 12.00 -13.29
N GLN A 170 -7.11 12.45 -12.39
CA GLN A 170 -5.70 12.70 -12.73
C GLN A 170 -4.95 11.43 -13.16
N LEU A 171 -5.29 10.30 -12.55
CA LEU A 171 -4.71 9.01 -12.92
C LEU A 171 -5.14 8.61 -14.35
N LYS A 172 -6.43 8.75 -14.68
CA LYS A 172 -6.95 8.45 -16.03
C LYS A 172 -6.35 9.37 -17.08
N GLU A 173 -6.18 10.65 -16.79
CA GLU A 173 -5.53 11.60 -17.71
C GLU A 173 -4.07 11.25 -18.00
N LYS A 174 -3.29 10.83 -16.98
CA LYS A 174 -1.85 10.55 -17.15
C LYS A 174 -1.55 9.14 -17.63
N TYR A 175 -2.28 8.15 -17.13
CA TYR A 175 -1.96 6.73 -17.29
C TYR A 175 -3.12 5.89 -17.81
N GLY A 176 -4.29 6.47 -18.14
CA GLY A 176 -5.47 5.73 -18.57
C GLY A 176 -5.26 4.86 -19.81
N ASP A 177 -4.51 5.36 -20.80
CA ASP A 177 -4.16 4.59 -22.00
C ASP A 177 -3.25 3.40 -21.67
N LYS A 178 -2.25 3.61 -20.79
CA LYS A 178 -1.35 2.54 -20.34
C LYS A 178 -2.11 1.49 -19.53
N MET A 179 -3.02 1.90 -18.64
CA MET A 179 -3.86 0.98 -17.86
C MET A 179 -4.77 0.14 -18.75
N THR A 180 -5.37 0.75 -19.78
CA THR A 180 -6.24 0.01 -20.72
C THR A 180 -5.45 -1.05 -21.50
N LYS A 181 -4.22 -0.74 -21.89
CA LYS A 181 -3.31 -1.70 -22.54
C LYS A 181 -2.80 -2.78 -21.58
N MET A 182 -2.58 -2.45 -20.31
CA MET A 182 -2.16 -3.43 -19.29
C MET A 182 -3.23 -4.50 -19.01
N HIS A 183 -4.50 -4.17 -19.20
CA HIS A 183 -5.59 -5.15 -19.11
C HIS A 183 -5.71 -6.07 -20.34
N ARG A 184 -5.02 -5.76 -21.45
CA ARG A 184 -4.97 -6.61 -22.64
C ARG A 184 -3.84 -7.62 -22.48
N TYR A 185 -4.12 -8.89 -22.77
CA TYR A 185 -3.23 -10.05 -22.53
C TYR A 185 -2.06 -10.14 -23.52
N ASP A 186 -1.45 -9.01 -23.86
CA ASP A 186 -0.45 -8.92 -24.91
C ASP A 186 0.97 -8.76 -24.33
N ASP A 187 1.98 -9.14 -25.11
CA ASP A 187 3.40 -8.90 -24.79
C ASP A 187 3.70 -7.40 -24.61
N GLU A 188 2.87 -6.52 -25.20
CA GLU A 188 2.91 -5.07 -24.96
C GLU A 188 2.63 -4.71 -23.49
N ALA A 189 1.72 -5.42 -22.81
CA ALA A 189 1.46 -5.18 -21.39
C ALA A 189 2.71 -5.45 -20.55
N TYR A 190 3.46 -6.50 -20.89
CA TYR A 190 4.71 -6.85 -20.21
C TYR A 190 5.75 -5.72 -20.30
N ALA A 191 5.89 -5.10 -21.48
CA ALA A 191 6.79 -3.97 -21.67
C ALA A 191 6.35 -2.72 -20.88
N ILE A 192 5.04 -2.47 -20.77
CA ILE A 192 4.51 -1.34 -20.00
C ILE A 192 4.73 -1.57 -18.49
N TYR A 193 4.57 -2.82 -18.00
CA TYR A 193 4.90 -3.15 -16.61
C TYR A 193 6.40 -2.93 -16.32
N ASP A 194 7.28 -3.32 -17.23
CA ASP A 194 8.74 -3.08 -17.09
C ASP A 194 9.07 -1.58 -17.08
N GLU A 195 8.50 -0.79 -17.99
CA GLU A 195 8.71 0.66 -18.05
C GLU A 195 8.22 1.36 -16.76
N LEU A 196 6.99 1.09 -16.34
CA LEU A 196 6.42 1.71 -15.13
C LEU A 196 7.17 1.29 -13.87
N PHE A 197 7.56 0.02 -13.78
CA PHE A 197 8.34 -0.48 -12.66
C PHE A 197 9.73 0.17 -12.62
N SER A 198 10.42 0.26 -13.77
CA SER A 198 11.72 0.94 -13.90
C SER A 198 11.66 2.39 -13.44
N TYR A 199 10.59 3.10 -13.79
CA TYR A 199 10.40 4.50 -13.40
C TYR A 199 10.07 4.66 -11.91
N ALA A 200 9.24 3.76 -11.38
CA ALA A 200 8.64 3.90 -10.06
C ALA A 200 9.48 3.28 -8.94
N CYS A 201 10.44 2.40 -9.25
CA CYS A 201 11.21 1.69 -8.24
C CYS A 201 12.17 2.57 -7.43
N PRO A 202 12.35 2.25 -6.13
CA PRO A 202 13.49 2.72 -5.37
C PRO A 202 14.80 2.23 -5.98
N LYS A 203 15.89 2.96 -5.73
CA LYS A 203 17.23 2.55 -6.17
C LYS A 203 17.75 1.42 -5.27
N PHE A 204 17.54 0.18 -5.67
CA PHE A 204 17.95 -1.00 -4.89
C PHE A 204 19.46 -1.04 -4.63
N ILE A 205 19.82 -1.61 -3.48
CA ILE A 205 21.19 -1.73 -2.99
C ILE A 205 21.44 -3.18 -2.61
N THR A 206 22.57 -3.73 -3.05
CA THR A 206 23.01 -5.07 -2.64
C THR A 206 23.75 -4.99 -1.31
N ALA A 207 23.40 -5.85 -0.36
CA ALA A 207 24.05 -5.90 0.96
C ALA A 207 25.47 -6.46 0.91
N SER A 208 25.83 -7.19 -0.15
CA SER A 208 27.15 -7.82 -0.29
C SER A 208 28.22 -6.77 -0.60
N PRO A 209 29.39 -6.80 0.06
CA PRO A 209 30.53 -6.01 -0.36
C PRO A 209 30.93 -6.43 -1.80
N PRO A 210 31.32 -5.49 -2.67
CA PRO A 210 31.75 -5.81 -4.01
C PRO A 210 32.97 -6.73 -3.95
N VAL A 211 32.92 -7.86 -4.64
CA VAL A 211 34.04 -8.80 -4.70
C VAL A 211 35.10 -8.18 -5.62
N LEU A 212 36.20 -7.69 -5.04
CA LEU A 212 37.31 -7.00 -5.74
C LEU A 212 38.06 -7.86 -6.80
N ARG A 213 37.66 -9.12 -7.00
CA ARG A 213 38.36 -10.10 -7.85
C ARG A 213 37.76 -10.31 -9.23
N GLU A 214 36.57 -9.79 -9.49
CA GLU A 214 35.88 -9.90 -10.78
C GLU A 214 35.78 -8.51 -11.44
N PRO A 215 35.72 -8.42 -12.79
CA PRO A 215 35.56 -7.15 -13.48
C PRO A 215 34.33 -6.40 -12.93
N TYR A 216 34.37 -5.06 -12.94
CA TYR A 216 33.36 -4.13 -12.41
C TYR A 216 31.93 -4.49 -12.82
N THR A 217 31.34 -5.47 -12.15
CA THR A 217 29.97 -5.88 -12.36
C THR A 217 29.15 -4.96 -11.48
N ASN A 218 28.21 -4.23 -12.07
CA ASN A 218 27.36 -3.30 -11.32
C ASN A 218 26.41 -4.11 -10.43
N TYR A 219 26.86 -4.53 -9.24
CA TYR A 219 26.07 -5.34 -8.30
C TYR A 219 24.70 -4.72 -7.98
N ASN A 220 24.58 -3.39 -8.03
CA ASN A 220 23.30 -2.68 -7.84
C ASN A 220 22.30 -2.93 -8.97
N GLN A 221 22.79 -3.11 -10.21
CA GLN A 221 21.92 -3.48 -11.34
C GLN A 221 21.43 -4.93 -11.20
N ASP A 222 22.21 -5.81 -10.61
CA ASP A 222 21.79 -7.20 -10.39
C ASP A 222 20.69 -7.32 -9.34
N ALA A 223 20.77 -6.54 -8.25
CA ALA A 223 19.68 -6.44 -7.28
C ALA A 223 18.39 -5.91 -7.93
N TYR A 224 18.51 -4.86 -8.76
CA TYR A 224 17.37 -4.34 -9.52
C TYR A 224 16.76 -5.40 -10.46
N ARG A 225 17.60 -6.10 -11.25
CA ARG A 225 17.15 -7.14 -12.19
C ARG A 225 16.46 -8.30 -11.48
N LEU A 226 16.94 -8.69 -10.31
CA LEU A 226 16.30 -9.74 -9.51
C LEU A 226 14.90 -9.31 -9.08
N GLN A 227 14.75 -8.10 -8.53
CA GLN A 227 13.46 -7.58 -8.08
C GLN A 227 12.48 -7.41 -9.25
N LEU A 228 12.96 -6.90 -10.38
CA LEU A 228 12.19 -6.80 -11.62
C LEU A 228 11.72 -8.18 -12.09
N LYS A 229 12.61 -9.18 -12.11
CA LYS A 229 12.26 -10.55 -12.52
C LYS A 229 11.20 -11.17 -11.61
N LEU A 230 11.30 -10.97 -10.29
CA LEU A 230 10.30 -11.43 -9.32
C LEU A 230 8.94 -10.77 -9.57
N PHE A 231 8.93 -9.46 -9.77
CA PHE A 231 7.73 -8.70 -10.06
C PHE A 231 7.08 -9.14 -11.39
N LEU A 232 7.85 -9.24 -12.47
CA LEU A 232 7.34 -9.65 -13.78
C LEU A 232 6.81 -11.10 -13.79
N TYR A 233 7.46 -12.00 -13.04
CA TYR A 233 6.95 -13.35 -12.85
C TYR A 233 5.59 -13.35 -12.17
N GLU A 234 5.41 -12.49 -11.18
CA GLU A 234 4.14 -12.32 -10.50
C GLU A 234 3.05 -11.69 -11.39
N VAL A 235 3.38 -10.65 -12.14
CA VAL A 235 2.45 -10.03 -13.12
C VAL A 235 1.93 -11.08 -14.09
N LYS A 236 2.82 -11.93 -14.63
CA LYS A 236 2.42 -13.01 -15.56
C LYS A 236 1.44 -13.99 -14.91
N GLN A 237 1.64 -14.33 -13.64
CA GLN A 237 0.69 -15.18 -12.91
C GLN A 237 -0.66 -14.48 -12.70
N GLN A 238 -0.67 -13.18 -12.44
CA GLN A 238 -1.89 -12.42 -12.19
C GLN A 238 -2.68 -12.11 -13.47
N GLN A 239 -2.02 -12.00 -14.63
CA GLN A 239 -2.70 -11.87 -15.92
C GLN A 239 -3.62 -13.08 -16.20
N LEU A 240 -3.15 -14.30 -15.96
CA LEU A 240 -4.02 -15.49 -16.10
C LEU A 240 -5.29 -15.38 -15.24
N LEU A 241 -5.15 -14.78 -14.06
CA LEU A 241 -6.25 -14.58 -13.11
C LEU A 241 -7.21 -13.46 -13.53
N SER A 242 -6.72 -12.39 -14.16
CA SER A 242 -7.59 -11.31 -14.62
C SER A 242 -8.55 -11.78 -15.72
N GLY A 243 -8.14 -12.79 -16.52
CA GLY A 243 -8.98 -13.36 -17.57
C GLY A 243 -10.21 -14.03 -16.98
N ILE A 244 -9.97 -14.92 -16.01
CA ILE A 244 -11.02 -15.59 -15.23
C ILE A 244 -11.92 -14.59 -14.54
N ARG A 245 -11.33 -13.55 -13.92
CA ARG A 245 -12.07 -12.51 -13.22
C ARG A 245 -13.07 -11.79 -14.12
N SER A 246 -12.73 -11.50 -15.38
CA SER A 246 -13.67 -10.87 -16.32
C SER A 246 -14.90 -11.74 -16.58
N TYR A 247 -14.72 -13.06 -16.72
CA TYR A 247 -15.83 -14.01 -16.85
C TYR A 247 -16.63 -14.14 -15.55
N LEU A 248 -15.96 -14.32 -14.40
CA LEU A 248 -16.63 -14.46 -13.10
C LEU A 248 -17.41 -13.21 -12.68
N LYS A 249 -17.03 -12.01 -13.13
CA LYS A 249 -17.85 -10.80 -12.91
C LYS A 249 -19.15 -10.78 -13.71
N LEU A 250 -19.19 -11.44 -14.87
CA LEU A 250 -20.37 -11.44 -15.74
C LEU A 250 -21.43 -12.46 -15.28
N TYR A 251 -20.99 -13.55 -14.66
CA TYR A 251 -21.85 -14.66 -14.25
C TYR A 251 -21.97 -14.73 -12.73
N SER A 252 -23.20 -14.69 -12.21
CA SER A 252 -23.47 -14.94 -10.79
C SER A 252 -23.27 -16.41 -10.41
N THR A 253 -23.56 -17.31 -11.35
CA THR A 253 -23.38 -18.75 -11.22
C THR A 253 -22.88 -19.33 -12.54
N ILE A 254 -21.83 -20.16 -12.49
CA ILE A 254 -21.27 -20.80 -13.68
C ILE A 254 -20.79 -22.22 -13.36
N THR A 255 -21.11 -23.18 -14.22
CA THR A 255 -20.59 -24.55 -14.13
C THR A 255 -19.14 -24.61 -14.61
N ILE A 256 -18.29 -25.39 -13.95
CA ILE A 256 -16.85 -25.52 -14.29
C ILE A 256 -16.67 -25.94 -15.76
N GLY A 257 -17.46 -26.89 -16.25
CA GLY A 257 -17.37 -27.34 -17.65
C GLY A 257 -17.72 -26.26 -18.70
N LYS A 258 -18.53 -25.24 -18.36
CA LYS A 258 -18.78 -24.10 -19.26
C LYS A 258 -17.63 -23.10 -19.24
N LEU A 259 -17.12 -22.79 -18.05
CA LEU A 259 -15.97 -21.90 -17.90
C LEU A 259 -14.71 -22.49 -18.57
N ALA A 260 -14.51 -23.80 -18.45
CA ALA A 260 -13.44 -24.55 -19.13
C ALA A 260 -13.51 -24.38 -20.66
N LYS A 261 -14.71 -24.53 -21.24
CA LYS A 261 -14.95 -24.30 -22.67
C LYS A 261 -14.75 -22.85 -23.11
N TYR A 262 -15.07 -21.87 -22.26
CA TYR A 262 -14.84 -20.46 -22.60
C TYR A 262 -13.36 -20.07 -22.59
N MET A 263 -12.55 -20.78 -21.80
CA MET A 263 -11.12 -20.52 -21.66
C MET A 263 -10.24 -21.43 -22.51
N ASP A 264 -10.81 -22.44 -23.18
CA ASP A 264 -10.08 -23.52 -23.85
C ASP A 264 -9.06 -24.22 -22.93
N VAL A 265 -9.45 -24.47 -21.68
CA VAL A 265 -8.59 -25.08 -20.64
C VAL A 265 -9.31 -26.28 -20.02
N ASP A 266 -8.57 -27.34 -19.69
CA ASP A 266 -9.14 -28.54 -19.07
C ASP A 266 -9.74 -28.23 -17.68
N GLU A 267 -10.77 -28.99 -17.29
CA GLU A 267 -11.46 -28.78 -16.00
C GLU A 267 -10.54 -28.93 -14.79
N VAL A 268 -9.55 -29.84 -14.87
CA VAL A 268 -8.56 -30.08 -13.80
C VAL A 268 -7.61 -28.89 -13.63
N THR A 269 -7.13 -28.35 -14.75
CA THR A 269 -6.30 -27.14 -14.76
C THR A 269 -7.09 -25.93 -14.29
N LEU A 270 -8.36 -25.79 -14.70
CA LEU A 270 -9.22 -24.71 -14.25
C LEU A 270 -9.45 -24.75 -12.73
N ARG A 271 -9.70 -25.92 -12.14
CA ARG A 271 -9.79 -26.10 -10.68
C ARG A 271 -8.50 -25.66 -9.97
N THR A 272 -7.34 -26.02 -10.53
CA THR A 272 -6.03 -25.61 -9.99
C THR A 272 -5.85 -24.10 -10.05
N ILE A 273 -6.24 -23.47 -11.15
CA ILE A 273 -6.16 -22.02 -11.33
C ILE A 273 -7.13 -21.29 -10.38
N LEU A 274 -8.35 -21.80 -10.17
CA LEU A 274 -9.31 -21.24 -9.21
C LEU A 274 -8.80 -21.32 -7.77
N MET A 275 -8.18 -22.43 -7.39
CA MET A 275 -7.53 -22.56 -6.08
C MET A 275 -6.36 -21.58 -5.94
N THR A 276 -5.56 -21.43 -7.01
CA THR A 276 -4.47 -20.46 -7.07
C THR A 276 -4.98 -19.03 -6.98
N TYR A 277 -6.14 -18.73 -7.59
CA TYR A 277 -6.81 -17.43 -7.50
C TYR A 277 -7.21 -17.15 -6.06
N LYS A 278 -7.88 -18.10 -5.39
CA LYS A 278 -8.31 -17.94 -4.00
C LYS A 278 -7.11 -17.69 -3.09
N HIS A 279 -6.05 -18.48 -3.21
CA HIS A 279 -4.83 -18.29 -2.42
C HIS A 279 -4.14 -16.94 -2.69
N LYS A 280 -4.17 -16.44 -3.94
CA LYS A 280 -3.53 -15.17 -4.30
C LYS A 280 -4.35 -13.94 -3.91
N MET A 281 -5.68 -14.07 -3.88
CA MET A 281 -6.57 -12.99 -3.45
C MET A 281 -6.68 -12.88 -1.94
N HIS A 282 -6.32 -13.91 -1.19
CA HIS A 282 -6.21 -13.84 0.25
C HIS A 282 -4.81 -13.36 0.65
N SER A 283 -4.74 -12.19 1.28
CA SER A 283 -3.53 -11.74 1.94
C SER A 283 -3.62 -12.03 3.44
N ILE A 284 -2.47 -12.34 4.04
CA ILE A 284 -2.38 -12.53 5.49
C ILE A 284 -1.97 -11.17 6.06
N ASP A 285 -2.81 -10.63 6.93
CA ASP A 285 -2.48 -9.39 7.63
C ASP A 285 -1.37 -9.61 8.67
N SER A 286 -0.81 -8.53 9.17
CA SER A 286 0.24 -8.52 10.19
C SER A 286 -0.16 -9.28 11.47
N ASP A 287 -1.47 -9.37 11.75
CA ASP A 287 -2.07 -10.11 12.89
C ASP A 287 -2.41 -11.58 12.56
N GLY A 288 -2.01 -12.08 11.39
CA GLY A 288 -2.31 -13.45 10.94
C GLY A 288 -3.76 -13.66 10.46
N LYS A 289 -4.59 -12.62 10.44
CA LYS A 289 -5.95 -12.68 9.89
C LYS A 289 -5.91 -12.70 8.37
N VAL A 290 -6.65 -13.60 7.75
CA VAL A 290 -6.77 -13.68 6.30
C VAL A 290 -7.73 -12.59 5.83
N ILE A 291 -7.21 -11.55 5.19
CA ILE A 291 -8.01 -10.49 4.58
C ILE A 291 -8.23 -10.86 3.12
N SER A 292 -9.49 -10.96 2.71
CA SER A 292 -9.83 -11.09 1.30
C SER A 292 -9.54 -9.78 0.60
N SER A 293 -8.62 -9.82 -0.36
CA SER A 293 -8.33 -8.71 -1.25
C SER A 293 -9.12 -8.76 -2.57
N ALA A 294 -10.06 -9.69 -2.68
CA ALA A 294 -10.84 -9.88 -3.90
C ALA A 294 -11.99 -8.86 -4.01
N ASP A 295 -12.33 -8.51 -5.25
CA ASP A 295 -13.53 -7.70 -5.58
C ASP A 295 -14.83 -8.52 -5.60
N PHE A 296 -14.71 -9.84 -5.62
CA PHE A 296 -15.80 -10.80 -5.46
C PHE A 296 -15.25 -12.03 -4.75
N ASP A 297 -16.04 -12.62 -3.88
CA ASP A 297 -15.73 -13.91 -3.29
C ASP A 297 -16.42 -15.00 -4.11
N PHE A 298 -15.87 -16.21 -4.13
CA PHE A 298 -16.57 -17.34 -4.73
C PHE A 298 -16.33 -18.62 -3.95
N TYR A 299 -17.34 -19.47 -4.00
CA TYR A 299 -17.26 -20.83 -3.51
C TYR A 299 -17.65 -21.80 -4.62
N ILE A 300 -17.06 -22.99 -4.55
CA ILE A 300 -17.34 -24.09 -5.47
C ILE A 300 -18.24 -25.04 -4.71
N ASP A 301 -19.48 -25.18 -5.16
CA ASP A 301 -20.40 -26.21 -4.69
C ASP A 301 -20.49 -27.29 -5.77
N GLU A 302 -19.89 -28.46 -5.47
CA GLU A 302 -19.64 -29.56 -6.41
C GLU A 302 -18.94 -29.14 -7.72
N ASP A 303 -19.74 -28.72 -8.70
CA ASP A 303 -19.32 -28.34 -10.06
C ASP A 303 -19.83 -26.96 -10.49
N ILE A 304 -20.51 -26.25 -9.57
CA ILE A 304 -21.06 -24.91 -9.77
C ILE A 304 -20.23 -23.90 -8.95
N ILE A 305 -19.74 -22.87 -9.63
CA ILE A 305 -19.08 -21.73 -9.01
C ILE A 305 -20.16 -20.70 -8.71
N HIS A 306 -20.33 -20.38 -7.43
CA HIS A 306 -21.19 -19.30 -6.97
C HIS A 306 -20.34 -18.07 -6.69
N VAL A 307 -20.59 -17.00 -7.44
CA VAL A 307 -19.89 -15.73 -7.27
C VAL A 307 -20.73 -14.84 -6.34
N VAL A 308 -20.15 -14.55 -5.18
CA VAL A 308 -20.70 -13.59 -4.22
C VAL A 308 -19.98 -12.27 -4.45
N GLU A 309 -20.67 -11.30 -5.05
CA GLU A 309 -20.12 -9.94 -5.12
C GLU A 309 -19.93 -9.45 -3.68
N SER A 310 -18.70 -9.07 -3.31
CA SER A 310 -18.44 -8.49 -2.01
C SER A 310 -19.10 -7.11 -1.98
N LYS A 311 -20.32 -7.06 -1.46
CA LYS A 311 -20.96 -5.79 -1.11
C LYS A 311 -20.15 -5.19 0.01
N LEU A 312 -19.23 -4.29 -0.31
CA LEU A 312 -18.83 -3.25 0.63
C LEU A 312 -20.11 -2.46 0.89
N THR A 313 -20.74 -2.72 2.04
CA THR A 313 -21.73 -1.82 2.59
C THR A 313 -21.05 -0.47 2.63
N LYS A 314 -21.44 0.45 1.73
CA LYS A 314 -21.07 1.85 1.91
C LYS A 314 -21.52 2.18 3.32
N ASN A 315 -20.61 2.61 4.18
CA ASN A 315 -20.89 2.97 5.58
C ASN A 315 -21.71 4.27 5.65
N HIS A 316 -22.80 4.37 4.86
CA HIS A 316 -23.82 5.36 5.04
C HIS A 316 -24.35 5.29 6.48
N GLY A 317 -24.49 4.09 7.03
CA GLY A 317 -24.84 3.88 8.44
C GLY A 317 -23.90 4.61 9.40
N ASP A 318 -22.59 4.39 9.32
CA ASP A 318 -21.63 5.07 10.20
C ASP A 318 -21.54 6.57 9.91
N TYR A 319 -21.69 6.99 8.65
CA TYR A 319 -21.73 8.40 8.31
C TYR A 319 -22.95 9.09 8.94
N PHE A 320 -24.13 8.47 8.84
CA PHE A 320 -25.34 8.93 9.51
C PHE A 320 -25.18 8.91 11.03
N LEU A 321 -24.63 7.85 11.62
CA LEU A 321 -24.38 7.77 13.06
C LEU A 321 -23.45 8.89 13.53
N ARG A 322 -22.33 9.12 12.82
CA ARG A 322 -21.39 10.20 13.13
C ARG A 322 -22.05 11.57 13.00
N GLN A 323 -22.92 11.75 12.01
CA GLN A 323 -23.63 13.00 11.81
C GLN A 323 -24.70 13.22 12.88
N ILE A 324 -25.40 12.16 13.31
CA ILE A 324 -26.36 12.19 14.42
C ILE A 324 -25.65 12.57 15.72
N LEU A 325 -24.51 11.94 16.04
CA LEU A 325 -23.72 12.27 17.22
C LEU A 325 -23.27 13.74 17.23
N LYS A 326 -22.82 14.26 16.08
CA LYS A 326 -22.48 15.69 15.94
C LYS A 326 -23.69 16.60 16.11
N PHE A 327 -24.87 16.19 15.64
CA PHE A 327 -26.09 16.96 15.84
C PHE A 327 -26.55 16.96 17.30
N GLU A 328 -26.47 15.82 18.00
CA GLU A 328 -26.75 15.75 19.44
C GLU A 328 -25.79 16.62 20.25
N GLU A 329 -24.50 16.64 19.89
CA GLU A 329 -23.49 17.49 20.52
C GLU A 329 -23.78 18.98 20.27
N MET A 330 -24.19 19.37 19.06
CA MET A 330 -24.62 20.74 18.78
C MET A 330 -25.90 21.13 19.52
N ILE A 331 -26.86 20.21 19.66
CA ILE A 331 -28.10 20.46 20.41
C ILE A 331 -27.78 20.65 21.90
N THR A 332 -26.93 19.80 22.47
CA THR A 332 -26.50 19.98 23.88
C THR A 332 -25.70 21.25 24.10
N GLN A 333 -24.93 21.71 23.10
CA GLN A 333 -24.27 23.03 23.16
C GLN A 333 -25.28 24.18 23.07
N LEU A 334 -26.29 24.08 22.20
CA LEU A 334 -27.37 25.08 22.09
C LEU A 334 -28.20 25.18 23.37
N ASP A 335 -28.56 24.06 23.98
CA ASP A 335 -29.30 24.03 25.24
C ASP A 335 -28.49 24.70 26.35
N LYS A 336 -27.17 24.48 26.41
CA LYS A 336 -26.28 25.16 27.38
C LYS A 336 -26.25 26.68 27.18
N VAL A 337 -26.30 27.16 25.94
CA VAL A 337 -26.29 28.60 25.63
C VAL A 337 -27.64 29.26 25.92
N GLN A 338 -28.76 28.52 25.96
CA GLN A 338 -30.07 29.07 26.34
C GLN A 338 -30.26 29.25 27.85
N PHE A 339 -29.39 28.65 28.68
CA PHE A 339 -29.44 28.76 30.14
C PHE A 339 -28.46 29.80 30.72
N ASP A 340 -27.73 30.53 29.87
CA ASP A 340 -27.04 31.81 30.17
C ASP A 340 -27.81 32.97 29.52
#